data_AF-A0A838VKQ0-F1
#
_entry.id   AF-A0A838VKQ0-F1
#
_cell.length_a   1.000
_cell.length_b   1.000
_cell.length_c   1.000
_cell.angle_alpha   90.00
_cell.angle_beta   90.00
_cell.angle_gamma   90.00
#
_symmetry.space_group_name_H-M   'P 1'
#
loop_
_entity.id
_entity.type
_entity.pdbx_description
1 polymer ?
#
loop_
_entity_poly.entity_id
_entity_poly.type
_entity_poly.pdbx_seq_one_letter_code
_entity_poly.pdbx_strand_id
1 'polypeptide(L)'
;MQRRCERNRKRSKRRNIYCPIHECYLHSMSPKYALFADRAGQLQQRGIGRQTAKILIAGQTAILLEGEWLEAFWCDECQETKWYHIIKQDRIYQVLVAPSELWQQATGVINPDGNPSVGEFTRRHARTPNYQSSQDFHL
;
A
#
# COMPACT_ATOMS: atom_id res chain seq x y z
N MET A 1 -32.65 -12.00 21.17
CA MET A 1 -31.28 -11.82 20.65
C MET A 1 -31.37 -11.27 19.22
N GLN A 2 -31.34 -9.95 19.05
CA GLN A 2 -31.50 -9.32 17.74
C GLN A 2 -30.22 -9.52 16.89
N ARG A 3 -30.39 -10.11 15.71
CA ARG A 3 -29.31 -10.44 14.76
C ARG A 3 -28.54 -9.18 14.38
N ARG A 4 -27.23 -9.19 14.66
CA ARG A 4 -26.27 -8.11 14.35
C ARG A 4 -25.88 -8.10 12.86
N CYS A 5 -26.81 -8.32 11.94
CA CYS A 5 -26.51 -8.51 10.51
C CYS A 5 -27.02 -7.40 9.57
N GLU A 6 -27.48 -6.25 10.08
CA GLU A 6 -28.00 -5.16 9.24
C GLU A 6 -27.29 -3.82 9.41
N ARG A 7 -25.95 -3.82 9.55
CA ARG A 7 -25.19 -2.55 9.57
C ARG A 7 -23.99 -2.58 8.64
N ASN A 8 -24.26 -2.59 7.33
CA ASN A 8 -23.33 -1.96 6.38
C ASN A 8 -24.05 -1.30 5.19
N ARG A 9 -25.12 -0.53 5.46
CA ARG A 9 -25.82 0.32 4.46
C ARG A 9 -25.03 1.58 4.05
N LYS A 10 -23.73 1.68 4.40
CA LYS A 10 -22.80 2.73 3.96
C LYS A 10 -21.55 2.14 3.28
N ARG A 11 -21.63 0.93 2.71
CA ARG A 11 -20.54 0.47 1.84
C ARG A 11 -20.49 1.43 0.66
N SER A 12 -19.42 2.22 0.59
CA SER A 12 -19.13 3.04 -0.59
C SER A 12 -19.26 2.18 -1.83
N LYS A 13 -19.81 2.73 -2.91
CA LYS A 13 -19.93 2.02 -4.20
C LYS A 13 -18.61 1.30 -4.48
N ARG A 14 -18.70 0.00 -4.81
CA ARG A 14 -17.52 -0.83 -5.12
C ARG A 14 -16.69 -0.09 -6.16
N ARG A 15 -15.38 0.00 -5.91
CA ARG A 15 -14.43 0.54 -6.87
C ARG A 15 -14.28 -0.49 -7.98
N ASN A 16 -14.33 -0.04 -9.23
CA ASN A 16 -14.13 -0.89 -10.40
C ASN A 16 -12.62 -1.16 -10.57
N ILE A 17 -12.08 -1.99 -9.67
CA ILE A 17 -10.68 -2.42 -9.66
C ILE A 17 -10.67 -3.89 -10.07
N TYR A 18 -9.93 -4.19 -11.13
CA TYR A 18 -9.92 -5.51 -11.77
C TYR A 18 -8.52 -6.11 -11.78
N CYS A 19 -8.46 -7.43 -11.85
CA CYS A 19 -7.22 -8.17 -12.00
C CYS A 19 -6.66 -7.91 -13.40
N PRO A 20 -5.37 -7.55 -13.55
CA PRO A 20 -4.78 -7.30 -14.87
C PRO A 20 -4.62 -8.56 -15.74
N ILE A 21 -4.81 -9.76 -15.15
CA ILE A 21 -4.65 -11.05 -15.85
C ILE A 21 -6.01 -11.63 -16.24
N HIS A 22 -6.96 -11.66 -15.30
CA HIS A 22 -8.25 -12.35 -15.47
C HIS A 22 -9.44 -11.39 -15.63
N GLU A 23 -9.21 -10.08 -15.55
CA GLU A 23 -10.25 -9.03 -15.60
C GLU A 23 -11.39 -9.17 -14.57
N CYS A 24 -11.24 -10.08 -13.61
CA CYS A 24 -12.20 -10.29 -12.54
C CYS A 24 -12.05 -9.20 -11.47
N TYR A 25 -13.09 -9.02 -10.65
CA TYR A 25 -13.03 -8.04 -9.56
C TYR A 25 -11.99 -8.45 -8.51
N LEU A 26 -11.21 -7.46 -8.08
CA LEU A 26 -10.27 -7.61 -6.98
C LEU A 26 -10.93 -7.24 -5.65
N HIS A 27 -10.74 -8.10 -4.63
CA HIS A 27 -11.23 -7.83 -3.27
C HIS A 27 -10.13 -7.19 -2.45
N SER A 28 -10.39 -6.00 -1.92
CA SER A 28 -9.46 -5.28 -1.05
C SER A 28 -9.24 -6.06 0.26
N MET A 29 -7.97 -6.33 0.56
CA MET A 29 -7.52 -7.08 1.75
C MET A 29 -6.70 -6.22 2.72
N SER A 30 -6.35 -4.99 2.35
CA SER A 30 -5.60 -4.06 3.19
C SER A 30 -6.18 -2.64 3.20
N PRO A 31 -5.78 -1.79 4.15
CA PRO A 31 -5.94 -0.35 4.02
C PRO A 31 -5.22 0.20 2.78
N LYS A 32 -5.52 1.45 2.42
CA LYS A 32 -4.80 2.17 1.38
C LYS A 32 -3.55 2.79 1.97
N TYR A 33 -2.43 2.63 1.27
CA TYR A 33 -1.16 3.23 1.67
C TYR A 33 -0.75 4.27 0.65
N ALA A 34 -0.87 5.53 1.04
CA ALA A 34 -0.54 6.65 0.19
C ALA A 34 0.95 6.62 -0.21
N LEU A 35 1.21 6.98 -1.46
CA LEU A 35 2.56 7.15 -1.98
C LEU A 35 3.00 8.60 -1.86
N PHE A 36 4.30 8.80 -1.64
CA PHE A 36 4.93 10.10 -1.49
C PHE A 36 6.12 10.19 -2.44
N ALA A 37 6.27 11.34 -3.10
CA ALA A 37 7.45 11.65 -3.88
C ALA A 37 8.44 12.45 -3.03
N ASP A 38 9.66 11.94 -2.94
CA ASP A 38 10.80 12.55 -2.26
C ASP A 38 11.82 13.12 -3.27
N ARG A 39 11.67 12.79 -4.57
CA ARG A 39 12.57 13.23 -5.63
C ARG A 39 11.82 14.04 -6.69
N ALA A 40 12.46 15.12 -7.14
CA ALA A 40 11.92 15.95 -8.21
C ALA A 40 11.72 15.19 -9.53
N GLY A 41 12.45 14.09 -9.76
CA GLY A 41 12.26 13.21 -10.92
C GLY A 41 10.92 12.48 -10.91
N GLN A 42 10.46 12.00 -9.75
CA GLN A 42 9.18 11.32 -9.59
C GLN A 42 8.00 12.26 -9.83
N LEU A 43 8.14 13.54 -9.48
CA LEU A 43 7.15 14.59 -9.78
C LEU A 43 7.12 14.92 -11.27
N GLN A 44 8.28 14.99 -11.92
CA GLN A 44 8.39 15.25 -13.36
C GLN A 44 7.76 14.15 -14.20
N GLN A 45 7.92 12.88 -13.81
CA GLN A 45 7.23 11.75 -14.44
C GLN A 45 5.70 11.87 -14.39
N ARG A 46 5.18 12.66 -13.45
CA ARG A 46 3.75 12.93 -13.26
C ARG A 46 3.30 14.25 -13.89
N GLY A 47 4.14 14.87 -14.73
CA GLY A 47 3.83 16.07 -15.48
C GLY A 47 4.12 17.38 -14.74
N ILE A 48 4.74 17.35 -13.55
CA ILE A 48 5.13 18.57 -12.84
C ILE A 48 6.37 19.17 -13.50
N GLY A 49 6.30 20.47 -13.84
CA GLY A 49 7.42 21.20 -14.43
C GLY A 49 8.68 21.13 -13.57
N ARG A 50 9.85 20.99 -14.20
CA ARG A 50 11.14 20.76 -13.52
C ARG A 50 11.46 21.78 -12.42
N GLN A 51 11.19 23.06 -12.65
CA GLN A 51 11.43 24.12 -11.66
C GLN A 51 10.47 23.99 -10.47
N THR A 52 9.18 23.80 -10.75
CA THR A 52 8.15 23.58 -9.73
C THR A 52 8.44 22.34 -8.90
N ALA A 53 8.83 21.23 -9.53
CA ALA A 53 9.21 20.00 -8.85
C ALA A 53 10.39 20.20 -7.87
N LYS A 54 11.41 20.97 -8.28
CA LYS A 54 12.55 21.29 -7.40
C LYS A 54 12.13 22.17 -6.22
N ILE A 55 11.31 23.19 -6.46
CA ILE A 55 10.82 24.09 -5.40
C ILE A 55 9.99 23.30 -4.38
N LEU A 56 9.09 22.44 -4.86
CA LEU A 56 8.24 21.64 -3.98
C LEU A 56 9.06 20.68 -3.11
N ILE A 57 10.05 19.97 -3.67
CA ILE A 57 10.93 19.09 -2.87
C ILE A 57 11.83 19.88 -1.92
N ALA A 58 12.28 21.08 -2.31
CA ALA A 58 13.09 21.93 -1.44
C ALA A 58 12.29 22.50 -0.26
N GLY A 59 10.99 22.77 -0.45
CA GLY A 59 10.09 23.29 0.59
C GLY A 59 9.40 22.20 1.42
N GLN A 60 9.21 21.01 0.86
CA GLN A 60 8.55 19.87 1.50
C GLN A 60 9.36 18.60 1.20
N THR A 61 9.95 18.00 2.24
CA THR A 61 10.81 16.81 2.14
C THR A 61 10.13 15.63 1.42
N ALA A 62 8.80 15.52 1.52
CA ALA A 62 8.01 14.50 0.84
C ALA A 62 6.64 15.07 0.46
N ILE A 63 6.22 14.84 -0.77
CA ILE A 63 4.94 15.33 -1.31
C ILE A 63 4.02 14.15 -1.55
N LEU A 64 2.80 14.25 -1.03
CA LEU A 64 1.76 13.25 -1.25
C LEU A 64 1.39 13.14 -2.74
N LEU A 65 1.37 11.92 -3.26
CA LEU A 65 0.93 11.63 -4.63
C LEU A 65 -0.58 11.39 -4.63
N GLU A 66 -1.34 12.44 -4.89
CA GLU A 66 -2.80 12.38 -4.91
C GLU A 66 -3.32 11.38 -5.95
N GLY A 67 -4.26 10.54 -5.54
CA GLY A 67 -4.85 9.52 -6.41
C GLY A 67 -3.98 8.26 -6.60
N GLU A 68 -2.79 8.20 -5.98
CA GLU A 68 -1.91 7.03 -6.04
C GLU A 68 -1.74 6.37 -4.67
N TRP A 69 -1.87 5.05 -4.61
CA TRP A 69 -1.63 4.30 -3.38
C TRP A 69 -1.27 2.84 -3.66
N LEU A 70 -0.67 2.19 -2.66
CA LEU A 70 -0.50 0.74 -2.61
C LEU A 70 -1.65 0.11 -1.83
N GLU A 71 -2.16 -1.01 -2.33
CA GLU A 71 -3.19 -1.79 -1.66
C GLU A 71 -3.07 -3.28 -2.03
N ALA A 72 -3.28 -4.15 -1.05
CA ALA A 72 -3.31 -5.59 -1.23
C ALA A 72 -4.71 -6.02 -1.69
N PHE A 73 -4.75 -6.86 -2.71
CA PHE A 73 -5.98 -7.40 -3.26
C PHE A 73 -5.91 -8.92 -3.41
N TRP A 74 -7.02 -9.57 -3.07
CA TRP A 74 -7.29 -10.96 -3.39
C TRP A 74 -7.97 -11.07 -4.76
N CYS A 75 -7.53 -12.04 -5.55
CA CYS A 75 -8.13 -12.39 -6.83
C CYS A 75 -8.73 -13.80 -6.75
N ASP A 76 -9.99 -13.96 -7.14
CA ASP A 76 -10.69 -15.26 -7.06
C ASP A 76 -10.10 -16.28 -8.04
N GLU A 77 -9.65 -15.84 -9.22
CA GLU A 77 -9.04 -16.71 -10.24
C GLU A 77 -7.56 -17.02 -9.94
N CYS A 78 -6.79 -16.03 -9.45
CA CYS A 78 -5.40 -16.29 -9.06
C CYS A 78 -5.28 -17.06 -7.75
N GLN A 79 -6.31 -17.04 -6.91
CA GLN A 79 -6.32 -17.63 -5.56
C GLN A 79 -5.15 -17.18 -4.67
N GLU A 80 -4.75 -15.91 -4.81
CA GLU A 80 -3.66 -15.34 -4.03
C GLU A 80 -3.90 -13.86 -3.72
N THR A 81 -3.27 -13.38 -2.65
CA THR A 81 -3.22 -11.95 -2.32
C THR A 81 -1.97 -11.33 -2.94
N LYS A 82 -2.15 -10.31 -3.78
CA LYS A 82 -1.06 -9.56 -4.42
C LYS A 82 -1.16 -8.08 -4.08
N TRP A 83 -0.02 -7.41 -4.10
CA TRP A 83 0.06 -5.97 -3.92
C TRP A 83 0.05 -5.25 -5.26
N TYR A 84 -0.78 -4.22 -5.33
CA TYR A 84 -0.95 -3.44 -6.54
C TYR A 84 -0.76 -1.95 -6.25
N HIS A 85 -0.12 -1.26 -7.20
CA HIS A 85 -0.12 0.19 -7.30
C HIS A 85 -1.39 0.60 -8.04
N ILE A 86 -2.23 1.35 -7.34
CA ILE A 86 -3.48 1.86 -7.87
C ILE A 86 -3.29 3.33 -8.19
N ILE A 87 -3.55 3.68 -9.45
CA ILE A 87 -3.58 5.06 -9.94
C ILE A 87 -5.02 5.39 -10.27
N LYS A 88 -5.60 6.35 -9.56
CA LYS A 88 -6.95 6.84 -9.80
C LYS A 88 -6.90 8.11 -10.63
N GLN A 89 -7.48 8.05 -11.82
CA GLN A 89 -7.72 9.19 -12.68
C GLN A 89 -9.23 9.36 -12.84
N ASP A 90 -9.78 10.40 -12.21
CA ASP A 90 -11.23 10.67 -12.12
C ASP A 90 -12.07 9.51 -11.58
N ARG A 91 -12.57 8.66 -12.48
CA ARG A 91 -13.42 7.49 -12.21
C ARG A 91 -12.79 6.17 -12.66
N ILE A 92 -11.62 6.23 -13.27
CA ILE A 92 -10.89 5.08 -13.79
C ILE A 92 -9.78 4.72 -12.80
N TYR A 93 -9.64 3.42 -12.55
CA TYR A 93 -8.58 2.87 -11.71
C TYR A 93 -7.63 2.08 -12.60
N GLN A 94 -6.38 2.52 -12.68
CA GLN A 94 -5.32 1.72 -13.28
C GLN A 94 -4.70 0.86 -12.19
N VAL A 95 -4.44 -0.41 -12.52
CA VAL A 95 -3.94 -1.42 -11.60
C VAL A 95 -2.63 -1.94 -12.16
N LEU A 96 -1.54 -1.64 -11.48
CA LEU A 96 -0.19 -2.10 -11.83
C LEU A 96 0.31 -3.01 -10.71
N VAL A 97 1.05 -4.06 -11.06
CA VAL A 97 1.76 -4.85 -10.04
C VAL A 97 2.75 -3.93 -9.34
N ALA A 98 2.77 -3.94 -8.00
CA ALA A 98 3.62 -3.03 -7.24
C ALA A 98 5.10 -3.45 -7.32
N PRO A 99 5.98 -2.71 -8.04
CA PRO A 99 7.41 -2.95 -7.98
C PRO A 99 7.97 -2.68 -6.58
N SER A 100 9.04 -3.38 -6.22
CA SER A 100 9.71 -3.26 -4.91
C SER A 100 10.16 -1.84 -4.59
N GLU A 101 10.53 -1.03 -5.58
CA GLU A 101 10.98 0.35 -5.40
C GLU A 101 9.87 1.29 -4.91
N LEU A 102 8.60 1.04 -5.26
CA LEU A 102 7.48 1.87 -4.79
C LEU A 102 7.24 1.76 -3.28
N TRP A 103 7.72 0.69 -2.66
CA TRP A 103 7.59 0.49 -1.22
C TRP A 103 8.39 1.50 -0.41
N GLN A 104 9.47 2.05 -0.97
CA GLN A 104 10.24 3.12 -0.34
C GLN A 104 9.49 4.45 -0.31
N GLN A 105 8.52 4.62 -1.21
CA GLN A 105 7.70 5.83 -1.35
C GLN A 105 6.43 5.77 -0.48
N ALA A 106 6.09 4.61 0.08
CA ALA A 106 4.87 4.41 0.84
C ALA A 106 5.14 4.54 2.35
N THR A 107 4.33 5.30 3.09
CA THR A 107 4.45 5.40 4.54
C THR A 107 3.56 4.37 5.24
N GLY A 108 4.09 3.74 6.30
CA GLY A 108 3.33 2.82 7.16
C GLY A 108 3.06 1.43 6.56
N VAL A 109 3.65 1.09 5.42
CA VAL A 109 3.54 -0.26 4.83
C VAL A 109 4.77 -1.07 5.14
N ILE A 110 4.58 -2.22 5.75
CA ILE A 110 5.62 -3.24 5.84
C ILE A 110 5.66 -3.92 4.47
N ASN A 111 6.80 -3.84 3.77
CA ASN A 111 7.02 -4.61 2.54
C ASN A 111 6.62 -6.09 2.80
N PRO A 112 5.74 -6.71 1.98
CA PRO A 112 5.35 -8.12 2.12
C PRO A 112 6.56 -9.05 2.10
N ASP A 113 7.63 -8.68 1.39
CA ASP A 113 8.90 -9.42 1.37
C ASP A 113 9.76 -9.19 2.64
N GLY A 114 9.31 -8.30 3.53
CA GLY A 114 10.02 -7.81 4.70
C GLY A 114 10.92 -6.61 4.37
N ASN A 115 11.38 -5.90 5.41
CA ASN A 115 12.45 -4.92 5.24
C ASN A 115 13.74 -5.71 4.90
N PRO A 116 14.43 -5.43 3.78
CA PRO A 116 15.64 -6.16 3.41
C PRO A 116 16.77 -6.01 4.44
N SER A 117 16.72 -5.00 5.31
CA SER A 117 17.70 -4.79 6.39
C SER A 117 17.38 -5.55 7.69
N VAL A 118 16.24 -6.22 7.80
CA VAL A 118 15.91 -7.05 8.97
C VAL A 118 16.07 -8.53 8.65
N GLY A 119 17.02 -9.15 9.34
CA GLY A 119 17.26 -10.59 9.27
C GLY A 119 16.00 -11.38 9.63
N GLU A 120 15.95 -12.63 9.18
CA GLU A 120 14.81 -13.54 9.38
C GLU A 120 14.41 -13.68 10.86
N PHE A 121 15.36 -13.50 11.78
CA PHE A 121 15.16 -13.48 13.22
C PHE A 121 14.17 -12.40 13.68
N THR A 122 14.35 -11.15 13.26
CA THR A 122 13.46 -10.04 13.65
C THR A 122 12.06 -10.20 13.03
N ARG A 123 11.94 -10.82 11.84
CA ARG A 123 10.64 -11.12 11.21
C ARG A 123 9.80 -12.10 12.03
N ARG A 124 10.43 -13.10 12.67
CA ARG A 124 9.72 -14.10 13.52
C ARG A 124 9.22 -13.50 14.83
N HIS A 125 9.95 -12.57 15.43
CA HIS A 125 9.60 -11.98 16.72
C HIS A 125 8.67 -10.75 16.67
N ALA A 126 8.40 -10.19 15.47
CA ALA A 126 7.54 -9.02 15.32
C ALA A 126 6.03 -9.32 15.36
N ARG A 127 5.60 -10.59 15.30
CA ARG A 127 4.18 -10.99 15.22
C ARG A 127 3.52 -11.33 16.57
N THR A 128 4.16 -11.05 17.70
CA THR A 128 3.57 -11.28 19.03
C THR A 128 3.01 -9.99 19.64
N PRO A 129 1.68 -9.74 19.58
CA PRO A 129 1.06 -8.71 20.40
C PRO A 129 0.98 -9.20 21.85
N ASN A 130 2.01 -8.85 22.63
CA ASN A 130 2.03 -8.65 24.08
C ASN A 130 1.36 -9.73 24.98
N TYR A 131 2.16 -10.68 25.47
CA TYR A 131 2.05 -11.15 26.86
C TYR A 131 3.46 -11.32 27.44
N GLN A 132 3.59 -10.90 28.70
CA GLN A 132 4.76 -10.91 29.60
C GLN A 132 5.57 -12.21 29.48
N SER A 133 6.88 -12.29 29.69
CA SER A 133 7.76 -11.61 30.64
C SER A 133 9.21 -11.93 30.27
N SER A 134 10.13 -11.09 30.72
CA SER A 134 11.56 -11.32 30.86
C SER A 134 11.90 -12.77 31.19
N GLN A 135 12.71 -13.41 30.35
CA GLN A 135 13.70 -14.44 30.70
C GLN A 135 14.28 -14.97 29.40
N ASP A 136 15.46 -14.49 29.01
CA ASP A 136 16.46 -15.28 28.29
C ASP A 136 17.74 -14.45 28.18
N PHE A 137 18.30 -14.13 29.35
CA PHE A 137 19.74 -14.10 29.49
C PHE A 137 20.11 -15.38 30.23
N HIS A 138 20.69 -16.33 29.50
CA HIS A 138 21.58 -17.29 30.13
C HIS A 138 22.77 -17.59 29.22
N LEU A 139 23.89 -17.01 29.65
CA LEU A 139 25.32 -17.29 29.41
C LEU A 139 25.82 -17.39 27.96
#